data_AF-A0A967WSL4-F1
#
_entry.id   AF-A0A967WSL4-F1
#
_cell.length_a   1.000
_cell.length_b   1.000
_cell.length_c   1.000
_cell.angle_alpha   90.00
_cell.angle_beta   90.00
_cell.angle_gamma   90.00
#
_symmetry.space_group_name_H-M   'P 1'
#
loop_
_entity.id
_entity.type
_entity.pdbx_description
1 polymer ?
#
loop_
_entity_poly.entity_id
_entity_poly.type
_entity_poly.pdbx_seq_one_letter_code
_entity_poly.pdbx_strand_id
1 'polypeptide(L)'
;EFDFKQLFKYDIAVAIKMLRTGKLKILPSIARRPRNGRRRETLEPDMMPAYPEAPREGTRKTAGDVVSYYPGCSLHATGIEFNMSTKAIAEKLSLNLVEPEGWVCCGTSPAHNTNHYRSIKLPMQTLAIAQELGHSYMTMPCAACFSRFRIAMHEVQNEPELRRKIAEDIGFEYTGGIKVDSLLTTITDRVGYEAAVEPVTKPL
;
A
#
# COMPACT_ATOMS: atom_id res chain seq x y z
N GLU A 1 22.95 27.30 -19.32
CA GLU A 1 22.72 27.34 -20.78
C GLU A 1 22.46 25.93 -21.27
N PHE A 2 21.54 25.76 -22.23
CA PHE A 2 21.34 24.47 -22.89
C PHE A 2 22.56 24.18 -23.79
N ASP A 3 23.23 23.04 -23.59
CA ASP A 3 24.36 22.64 -24.41
C ASP A 3 23.86 22.07 -25.76
N PHE A 4 23.75 22.95 -26.74
CA PHE A 4 23.34 22.59 -28.09
C PHE A 4 24.32 21.62 -28.75
N LYS A 5 25.62 21.63 -28.41
CA LYS A 5 26.58 20.68 -29.01
C LYS A 5 26.31 19.25 -28.56
N GLN A 6 25.94 19.05 -27.29
CA GLN A 6 25.59 17.74 -26.77
C GLN A 6 24.28 17.21 -27.39
N LEU A 7 23.26 18.08 -27.47
CA LEU A 7 21.95 17.74 -28.04
C LEU A 7 22.04 17.27 -29.49
N PHE A 8 22.73 18.03 -30.35
CA PHE A 8 22.84 17.70 -31.77
C PHE A 8 23.74 16.49 -32.05
N LYS A 9 24.77 16.26 -31.22
CA LYS A 9 25.76 15.20 -31.45
C LYS A 9 25.34 13.85 -30.89
N TYR A 10 24.68 13.81 -29.73
CA TYR A 10 24.40 12.55 -29.03
C TYR A 10 22.90 12.26 -28.93
N ASP A 11 22.07 13.27 -28.66
CA ASP A 11 20.67 13.03 -28.31
C ASP A 11 19.76 12.90 -29.53
N ILE A 12 20.03 13.64 -30.61
CA ILE A 12 19.21 13.57 -31.84
C ILE A 12 19.29 12.18 -32.50
N ALA A 13 20.47 11.58 -32.57
CA ALA A 13 20.64 10.26 -33.17
C ALA A 13 19.86 9.19 -32.39
N VAL A 14 19.89 9.27 -31.06
CA VAL A 14 19.15 8.37 -30.16
C VAL A 14 17.65 8.64 -30.27
N ALA A 15 17.21 9.90 -30.29
CA ALA A 15 15.81 10.27 -30.47
C ALA A 15 15.25 9.76 -31.80
N ILE A 16 16.00 9.89 -32.91
CA ILE A 16 15.63 9.35 -34.22
C ILE A 16 15.54 7.83 -34.18
N LYS A 17 16.48 7.14 -33.51
CA LYS A 17 16.43 5.67 -33.34
C LYS A 17 15.22 5.23 -32.52
N MET A 18 14.89 5.96 -31.46
CA MET A 18 13.73 5.69 -30.61
C MET A 18 12.41 5.95 -31.36
N LEU A 19 12.38 6.96 -32.24
CA LEU A 19 11.26 7.22 -33.13
C LEU A 19 11.06 6.13 -34.18
N ARG A 20 12.13 5.71 -34.86
CA ARG A 20 12.09 4.62 -35.84
C ARG A 20 11.69 3.27 -35.23
N THR A 21 12.03 3.04 -33.97
CA THR A 21 11.66 1.82 -33.23
C THR A 21 10.32 1.91 -32.51
N GLY A 22 9.57 3.01 -32.70
CA GLY A 22 8.24 3.21 -32.10
C GLY A 22 8.25 3.41 -30.58
N LYS A 23 9.43 3.60 -29.98
CA LYS A 23 9.63 3.82 -28.53
C LYS A 23 9.38 5.27 -28.11
N LEU A 24 9.47 6.22 -29.03
CA LEU A 24 9.03 7.60 -28.84
C LEU A 24 7.84 7.87 -29.77
N LYS A 25 6.69 8.25 -29.21
CA LYS A 25 5.53 8.72 -29.99
C LYS A 25 5.48 10.25 -29.91
N ILE A 26 5.64 10.93 -31.04
CA ILE A 26 5.60 12.41 -31.13
C ILE A 26 4.20 12.97 -30.84
N LEU A 27 3.16 12.17 -31.06
CA LEU A 27 1.78 12.54 -30.79
C LEU A 27 1.33 11.83 -29.52
N PRO A 28 0.74 12.53 -28.52
CA PRO A 28 0.05 11.84 -27.43
C PRO A 28 -1.00 10.93 -28.07
N SER A 29 -1.13 9.69 -27.58
CA SER A 29 -2.16 8.79 -28.07
C SER A 29 -3.51 9.43 -27.80
N ILE A 30 -4.07 10.08 -28.82
CA ILE A 30 -5.42 10.60 -28.83
C ILE A 30 -6.31 9.41 -28.48
N ALA A 31 -6.85 9.46 -27.27
CA ALA A 31 -7.85 8.51 -26.80
C ALA A 31 -9.08 8.61 -27.72
N ARG A 32 -9.15 7.71 -28.70
CA ARG A 32 -10.33 7.39 -29.52
C ARG A 32 -10.27 5.88 -29.76
N ARG A 33 -11.31 5.07 -29.57
CA ARG A 33 -12.67 5.18 -29.02
C ARG A 33 -13.12 3.70 -28.78
N PRO A 34 -14.31 3.40 -28.23
CA PRO A 34 -14.66 2.10 -27.66
C PRO A 34 -14.87 1.02 -28.73
N ARG A 35 -14.74 -0.24 -28.33
CA ARG A 35 -15.31 -1.36 -29.06
C ARG A 35 -16.26 -2.14 -28.15
N ASN A 36 -17.55 -1.96 -28.40
CA ASN A 36 -18.64 -2.71 -27.80
C ASN A 36 -18.37 -4.22 -27.77
N GLY A 37 -18.71 -4.84 -26.64
CA GLY A 37 -19.48 -6.08 -26.56
C GLY A 37 -18.84 -7.35 -27.10
N ARG A 38 -18.28 -8.14 -26.20
CA ARG A 38 -18.68 -9.55 -25.95
C ARG A 38 -17.91 -10.09 -24.75
N ARG A 39 -18.64 -10.50 -23.72
CA ARG A 39 -18.16 -11.37 -22.65
C ARG A 39 -17.52 -12.60 -23.30
N ARG A 40 -16.21 -12.76 -23.19
CA ARG A 40 -15.56 -14.02 -23.52
C ARG A 40 -15.62 -14.89 -22.27
N GLU A 41 -16.65 -15.73 -22.22
CA GLU A 41 -16.60 -17.00 -21.49
C GLU A 41 -15.44 -17.82 -22.09
N THR A 42 -14.71 -18.53 -21.22
CA THR A 42 -13.48 -19.32 -21.40
C THR A 42 -12.17 -18.57 -21.07
N LEU A 43 -11.82 -18.59 -19.78
CA LEU A 43 -10.43 -18.49 -19.32
C LEU A 43 -9.70 -19.77 -19.74
N GLU A 44 -8.60 -19.61 -20.48
CA GLU A 44 -7.69 -20.71 -20.83
C GLU A 44 -6.95 -21.24 -19.57
N PRO A 45 -6.57 -22.53 -19.52
CA PRO A 45 -6.17 -23.19 -18.27
C PRO A 45 -4.74 -22.87 -17.76
N ASP A 46 -3.89 -22.20 -18.55
CA ASP A 46 -2.44 -22.15 -18.27
C ASP A 46 -1.87 -20.75 -17.95
N MET A 47 -2.71 -19.77 -17.61
CA MET A 47 -2.23 -18.52 -17.01
C MET A 47 -2.41 -18.57 -15.49
N MET A 48 -1.28 -18.67 -14.78
CA MET A 48 -1.24 -18.43 -13.35
C MET A 48 -1.75 -17.00 -13.11
N PRO A 49 -2.87 -16.79 -12.38
CA PRO A 49 -3.43 -15.47 -12.22
C PRO A 49 -2.42 -14.59 -11.49
N ALA A 50 -2.26 -13.35 -11.97
CA ALA A 50 -1.34 -12.35 -11.41
C ALA A 50 -1.63 -12.03 -9.93
N TYR A 51 -2.77 -12.51 -9.40
CA TYR A 51 -3.17 -12.42 -8.01
C TYR A 51 -3.71 -13.78 -7.55
N PRO A 52 -3.30 -14.28 -6.38
CA PRO A 52 -3.97 -15.42 -5.77
C PRO A 52 -5.45 -15.06 -5.54
N GLU A 53 -6.35 -16.00 -5.85
CA GLU A 53 -7.78 -15.81 -5.56
C GLU A 53 -7.95 -15.54 -4.06
N ALA A 54 -8.64 -14.44 -3.74
CA ALA A 54 -8.87 -14.03 -2.35
C ALA A 54 -9.63 -15.15 -1.61
N PRO A 55 -9.20 -15.53 -0.39
CA PRO A 55 -9.96 -16.45 0.44
C PRO A 55 -11.38 -15.91 0.63
N ARG A 56 -12.38 -16.66 0.16
CA ARG A 56 -13.79 -16.36 0.42
C ARG A 56 -14.13 -16.87 1.81
N GLU A 57 -13.80 -16.09 2.82
CA GLU A 57 -14.22 -16.40 4.18
C GLU A 57 -14.79 -15.15 4.85
N GLY A 58 -16.12 -15.11 4.90
CA GLY A 58 -16.95 -14.30 5.79
C GLY A 58 -16.67 -12.80 5.80
N THR A 59 -17.46 -12.03 5.05
CA THR A 59 -17.64 -10.60 5.31
C THR A 59 -18.19 -10.41 6.72
N ARG A 60 -17.30 -10.22 7.69
CA ARG A 60 -17.69 -9.62 8.95
C ARG A 60 -18.00 -8.16 8.64
N LYS A 61 -19.27 -7.86 8.37
CA LYS A 61 -19.77 -6.47 8.34
C LYS A 61 -19.48 -5.85 9.69
N THR A 62 -18.38 -5.11 9.79
CA THR A 62 -18.09 -4.26 10.95
C THR A 62 -18.02 -2.83 10.48
N ALA A 63 -19.12 -2.36 9.87
CA ALA A 63 -19.41 -0.94 9.87
C ALA A 63 -19.65 -0.57 11.35
N GLY A 64 -18.59 -0.11 12.03
CA GLY A 64 -18.59 0.16 13.47
C GLY A 64 -17.24 -0.05 14.18
N ASP A 65 -16.35 -0.87 13.63
CA ASP A 65 -15.05 -1.11 14.27
C ASP A 65 -14.03 -0.04 13.86
N VAL A 66 -13.36 0.56 14.86
CA VAL A 66 -12.25 1.48 14.66
C VAL A 66 -11.14 0.80 13.85
N VAL A 67 -10.73 1.43 12.74
CA VAL A 67 -9.60 0.98 11.92
C VAL A 67 -8.42 1.89 12.21
N SER A 68 -7.34 1.32 12.74
CA SER A 68 -6.11 2.09 12.97
C SER A 68 -5.51 2.49 11.63
N TYR A 69 -5.35 3.80 11.41
CA TYR A 69 -4.82 4.36 10.18
C TYR A 69 -3.37 4.73 10.37
N TYR A 70 -2.46 4.00 9.72
CA TYR A 70 -1.04 4.36 9.71
C TYR A 70 -0.70 5.07 8.39
N PRO A 71 -0.57 6.42 8.38
CA PRO A 71 -0.19 7.16 7.18
C PRO A 71 1.29 6.96 6.84
N GLY A 72 2.14 6.78 7.85
CA GLY A 72 3.59 6.78 7.70
C GLY A 72 4.15 8.15 7.31
N CYS A 73 5.48 8.24 7.25
CA CYS A 73 6.18 9.51 7.07
C CYS A 73 5.90 10.18 5.72
N SER A 74 5.76 9.40 4.64
CA SER A 74 5.57 9.97 3.30
C SER A 74 4.24 10.69 3.17
N LEU A 75 3.14 10.14 3.72
CA LEU A 75 1.81 10.74 3.59
C LEU A 75 1.63 11.99 4.46
N HIS A 76 2.42 12.13 5.51
CA HIS A 76 2.51 13.37 6.30
C HIS A 76 3.38 14.45 5.66
N ALA A 77 4.27 14.08 4.73
CA ALA A 77 5.25 15.00 4.14
C ALA A 77 5.03 15.22 2.62
N THR A 78 5.56 14.34 1.79
CA THR A 78 5.57 14.54 0.32
C THR A 78 4.32 14.01 -0.37
N GLY A 79 3.54 13.17 0.31
CA GLY A 79 2.33 12.51 -0.17
C GLY A 79 1.04 13.03 0.47
N ILE A 80 0.97 14.32 0.80
CA ILE A 80 -0.18 14.94 1.48
C ILE A 80 -1.48 14.70 0.72
N GLU A 81 -1.47 14.86 -0.61
CA GLU A 81 -2.66 14.61 -1.45
C GLU A 81 -3.16 13.17 -1.35
N PHE A 82 -2.25 12.21 -1.16
CA PHE A 82 -2.62 10.81 -0.99
C PHE A 82 -3.26 10.56 0.38
N ASN A 83 -2.79 11.22 1.43
CA ASN A 83 -3.41 11.21 2.76
C ASN A 83 -4.82 11.82 2.71
N MET A 84 -4.96 13.00 2.10
CA MET A 84 -6.24 13.69 1.94
C MET A 84 -7.24 12.85 1.16
N SER A 85 -6.81 12.30 0.02
CA SER A 85 -7.64 11.40 -0.80
C SER A 85 -8.07 10.15 -0.01
N THR A 86 -7.15 9.54 0.74
CA THR A 86 -7.46 8.36 1.57
C THR A 86 -8.53 8.68 2.62
N LYS A 87 -8.38 9.80 3.34
CA LYS A 87 -9.35 10.22 4.37
C LYS A 87 -10.71 10.56 3.77
N ALA A 88 -10.73 11.25 2.63
CA ALA A 88 -11.97 11.60 1.92
C ALA A 88 -12.72 10.36 1.43
N ILE A 89 -12.01 9.36 0.88
CA ILE A 89 -12.63 8.09 0.46
C ILE A 89 -13.14 7.32 1.69
N ALA A 90 -12.36 7.27 2.77
CA ALA A 90 -12.79 6.59 3.98
C ALA A 90 -14.08 7.18 4.57
N GLU A 91 -14.21 8.50 4.60
CA GLU A 91 -15.44 9.19 5.00
C GLU A 91 -16.64 8.78 4.13
N LYS A 92 -16.47 8.78 2.80
CA LYS A 92 -17.52 8.36 1.86
C LYS A 92 -17.92 6.90 2.02
N LEU A 93 -16.97 6.03 2.37
CA LEU A 93 -17.20 4.60 2.59
C LEU A 93 -17.59 4.27 4.04
N SER A 94 -17.81 5.27 4.90
CA SER A 94 -18.11 5.09 6.32
C SER A 94 -17.06 4.22 7.06
N LEU A 95 -15.79 4.32 6.65
CA LEU A 95 -14.65 3.70 7.33
C LEU A 95 -14.13 4.64 8.41
N ASN A 96 -14.22 4.24 9.67
CA ASN A 96 -13.71 5.01 10.80
C ASN A 96 -12.18 4.83 10.95
N LEU A 97 -11.43 5.69 10.26
CA LEU A 97 -9.97 5.72 10.30
C LEU A 97 -9.47 6.56 11.49
N VAL A 98 -8.74 5.92 12.41
CA VAL A 98 -8.14 6.58 13.58
C VAL A 98 -6.63 6.44 13.54
N GLU A 99 -5.94 7.56 13.46
CA GLU A 99 -4.48 7.59 13.48
C GLU A 99 -3.97 7.37 14.91
N PRO A 100 -3.11 6.36 15.16
CA PRO A 100 -2.56 6.12 16.50
C PRO A 100 -1.50 7.19 16.82
N GLU A 101 -1.80 8.08 17.76
CA GLU A 101 -0.87 9.16 18.15
C GLU A 101 0.47 8.58 18.64
N GLY A 102 1.58 9.18 18.23
CA GLY A 102 2.92 8.74 18.61
C GLY A 102 3.50 7.60 17.77
N TRP A 103 2.84 7.19 16.68
CA TRP A 103 3.41 6.24 15.72
C TRP A 103 4.80 6.69 15.23
N VAL A 104 5.64 5.72 14.87
CA VAL A 104 7.01 5.98 14.37
C VAL A 104 7.21 5.46 12.95
N CYS A 105 8.16 6.03 12.22
CA CYS A 105 8.45 5.64 10.84
C CYS A 105 8.81 4.15 10.74
N CYS A 106 8.16 3.42 9.85
CA CYS A 106 8.41 2.00 9.54
C CYS A 106 9.83 1.62 9.10
N GLY A 107 10.72 2.60 8.86
CA GLY A 107 12.11 2.34 8.47
C GLY A 107 12.32 1.83 7.03
N THR A 108 11.31 1.97 6.17
CA THR A 108 11.35 1.46 4.78
C THR A 108 12.63 1.84 4.04
N SER A 109 13.07 3.10 4.02
CA SER A 109 14.20 3.49 3.18
C SER A 109 15.58 3.10 3.76
N PRO A 110 15.90 3.40 5.04
CA PRO A 110 17.26 3.17 5.54
C PRO A 110 17.41 1.94 6.44
N ALA A 111 16.37 1.54 7.19
CA ALA A 111 16.58 0.67 8.34
C ALA A 111 16.98 -0.75 7.94
N HIS A 112 16.31 -1.32 6.93
CA HIS A 112 16.58 -2.70 6.50
C HIS A 112 17.98 -2.92 5.93
N ASN A 113 18.60 -1.88 5.33
CA ASN A 113 19.96 -1.96 4.79
C ASN A 113 21.05 -1.63 5.81
N THR A 114 20.70 -0.93 6.90
CA THR A 114 21.69 -0.44 7.87
C THR A 114 21.70 -1.25 9.16
N ASN A 115 20.52 -1.66 9.65
CA ASN A 115 20.39 -2.39 10.90
C ASN A 115 19.10 -3.19 10.92
N HIS A 116 19.25 -4.52 10.78
CA HIS A 116 18.14 -5.46 10.78
C HIS A 116 17.26 -5.33 12.04
N TYR A 117 17.86 -5.30 13.23
CA TYR A 117 17.11 -5.14 14.49
C TYR A 117 16.22 -3.89 14.49
N ARG A 118 16.74 -2.74 14.03
CA ARG A 118 15.94 -1.51 13.91
C ARG A 118 14.81 -1.62 12.88
N SER A 119 15.04 -2.36 11.80
CA SER A 119 14.02 -2.59 10.78
C SER A 119 12.80 -3.36 11.31
N ILE A 120 12.98 -4.12 12.39
CA ILE A 120 11.93 -4.86 13.09
C ILE A 120 11.36 -4.05 14.26
N LYS A 121 12.22 -3.43 15.06
CA LYS A 121 11.80 -2.59 16.20
C LYS A 121 10.82 -1.49 15.81
N LEU A 122 11.11 -0.76 14.73
CA LEU A 122 10.32 0.42 14.36
C LEU A 122 8.84 0.09 14.06
N PRO A 123 8.50 -0.90 13.21
CA PRO A 123 7.11 -1.37 13.09
C PRO A 123 6.50 -1.85 14.40
N MET A 124 7.26 -2.61 15.22
CA MET A 124 6.74 -3.16 16.47
C MET A 124 6.35 -2.08 17.48
N GLN A 125 7.10 -0.98 17.56
CA GLN A 125 6.73 0.18 18.40
C GLN A 125 5.37 0.76 18.01
N THR A 126 5.09 0.86 16.71
CA THR A 126 3.80 1.37 16.24
C THR A 126 2.65 0.37 16.49
N LEU A 127 2.92 -0.94 16.39
CA LEU A 127 1.94 -1.97 16.75
C LEU A 127 1.63 -1.97 18.24
N ALA A 128 2.65 -1.78 19.09
CA ALA A 128 2.48 -1.65 20.54
C ALA A 128 1.48 -0.53 20.87
N ILE A 129 1.72 0.67 20.33
CA ILE A 129 0.83 1.83 20.50
C ILE A 129 -0.60 1.50 20.05
N ALA A 130 -0.75 0.91 18.86
CA ALA A 130 -2.08 0.58 18.35
C ALA A 130 -2.82 -0.44 19.23
N GLN A 131 -2.11 -1.44 19.76
CA GLN A 131 -2.71 -2.44 20.66
C GLN A 131 -3.01 -1.87 22.05
N GLU A 132 -2.18 -0.96 22.57
CA GLU A 132 -2.45 -0.22 23.81
C GLU A 132 -3.73 0.64 23.69
N LEU A 133 -3.99 1.19 22.51
CA LEU A 133 -5.24 1.89 22.18
C LEU A 133 -6.44 0.94 21.96
N GLY A 134 -6.25 -0.37 22.08
CA GLY A 134 -7.29 -1.38 21.89
C GLY A 134 -7.64 -1.65 20.41
N HIS A 135 -6.80 -1.18 19.47
CA HIS A 135 -7.04 -1.43 18.05
C HIS A 135 -6.64 -2.86 17.67
N SER A 136 -7.55 -3.58 17.02
CA SER A 136 -7.33 -4.95 16.54
C SER A 136 -7.04 -5.01 15.03
N TYR A 137 -7.10 -3.88 14.33
CA TYR A 137 -6.90 -3.80 12.89
C TYR A 137 -6.22 -2.50 12.50
N MET A 138 -5.25 -2.60 11.60
CA MET A 138 -4.48 -1.47 11.07
C MET A 138 -4.44 -1.51 9.55
N THR A 139 -4.70 -0.36 8.93
CA THR A 139 -4.64 -0.16 7.50
C THR A 139 -3.49 0.78 7.11
N MET A 140 -2.87 0.51 5.96
CA MET A 140 -1.73 1.25 5.45
C MET A 140 -1.89 1.56 3.96
N PRO A 141 -1.87 2.83 3.53
CA PRO A 141 -1.89 3.19 2.11
C PRO A 141 -0.56 2.91 1.41
N CYS A 142 0.55 3.06 2.11
CA CYS A 142 1.88 2.85 1.54
C CYS A 142 2.24 1.35 1.51
N ALA A 143 2.38 0.78 0.32
CA ALA A 143 2.75 -0.62 0.13
C ALA A 143 4.09 -1.00 0.77
N ALA A 144 5.05 -0.07 0.79
CA ALA A 144 6.35 -0.31 1.40
C ALA A 144 6.26 -0.37 2.94
N CYS A 145 5.47 0.52 3.55
CA CYS A 145 5.15 0.45 4.98
C CYS A 145 4.46 -0.88 5.31
N PHE A 146 3.43 -1.25 4.54
CA PHE A 146 2.72 -2.51 4.70
C PHE A 146 3.68 -3.71 4.68
N SER A 147 4.58 -3.79 3.69
CA SER A 147 5.59 -4.85 3.61
C SER A 147 6.47 -4.92 4.86
N ARG A 148 6.95 -3.77 5.37
CA ARG A 148 7.82 -3.74 6.56
C ARG A 148 7.10 -4.23 7.82
N PHE A 149 5.85 -3.85 8.02
CA PHE A 149 5.06 -4.34 9.14
C PHE A 149 4.83 -5.86 9.05
N ARG A 150 4.45 -6.37 7.87
CA ARG A 150 4.24 -7.80 7.66
C ARG A 150 5.51 -8.62 7.93
N ILE A 151 6.67 -8.13 7.52
CA ILE A 151 7.96 -8.79 7.79
C ILE A 151 8.29 -8.76 9.27
N ALA A 152 8.16 -7.60 9.93
CA ALA A 152 8.43 -7.50 11.36
C ALA A 152 7.50 -8.41 12.19
N MET A 153 6.20 -8.46 11.85
CA MET A 153 5.25 -9.38 12.48
C MET A 153 5.65 -10.84 12.27
N HIS A 154 6.08 -11.20 11.06
CA HIS A 154 6.48 -12.55 10.72
C HIS A 154 7.74 -12.97 11.49
N GLU A 155 8.79 -12.15 11.50
CA GLU A 155 10.05 -12.48 12.17
C GLU A 155 9.86 -12.59 13.69
N VAL A 156 9.16 -11.65 14.32
CA VAL A 156 8.87 -11.69 15.76
C VAL A 156 8.01 -12.91 16.15
N GLN A 157 7.17 -13.42 15.24
CA GLN A 157 6.42 -14.66 15.48
C GLN A 157 7.27 -15.93 15.35
N ASN A 158 8.29 -15.92 14.49
CA ASN A 158 9.09 -17.11 14.16
C ASN A 158 10.46 -17.15 14.86
N GLU A 159 10.90 -16.05 15.48
CA GLU A 159 12.20 -15.94 16.15
C GLU A 159 12.04 -15.53 17.63
N PRO A 160 11.98 -16.52 18.56
CA PRO A 160 11.73 -16.24 19.97
C PRO A 160 12.75 -15.31 20.65
N GLU A 161 14.04 -15.42 20.31
CA GLU A 161 15.07 -14.55 20.87
C GLU A 161 14.94 -13.10 20.39
N LEU A 162 14.60 -12.91 19.11
CA LEU A 162 14.31 -11.59 18.57
C LEU A 162 13.08 -10.99 19.25
N ARG A 163 11.99 -11.78 19.39
CA ARG A 163 10.79 -11.35 20.09
C ARG A 163 11.08 -10.89 21.51
N ARG A 164 11.81 -11.70 22.29
CA ARG A 164 12.18 -11.38 23.67
C ARG A 164 12.98 -10.08 23.73
N LYS A 165 14.00 -9.95 22.88
CA LYS A 165 14.84 -8.75 22.84
C LYS A 165 14.06 -7.49 22.48
N ILE A 166 13.17 -7.58 21.50
CA ILE A 166 12.28 -6.48 21.13
C ILE A 166 11.37 -6.14 22.31
N ALA A 167 10.73 -7.14 22.93
CA ALA A 167 9.83 -6.95 24.05
C ALA A 167 10.50 -6.26 25.25
N GLU A 168 11.73 -6.64 25.58
CA GLU A 168 12.54 -5.99 26.61
C GLU A 168 12.85 -4.52 26.28
N ASP A 169 13.10 -4.19 25.01
CA ASP A 169 13.49 -2.85 24.56
C ASP A 169 12.31 -1.89 24.38
N ILE A 170 11.14 -2.39 23.95
CA ILE A 170 9.94 -1.56 23.75
C ILE A 170 8.91 -1.68 24.88
N GLY A 171 9.13 -2.58 25.85
CA GLY A 171 8.18 -2.83 26.95
C GLY A 171 6.89 -3.54 26.53
N PHE A 172 6.86 -4.12 25.32
CA PHE A 172 5.68 -4.72 24.72
C PHE A 172 6.04 -6.02 23.99
N GLU A 173 5.45 -7.15 24.40
CA GLU A 173 5.61 -8.42 23.71
C GLU A 173 4.50 -8.61 22.67
N TYR A 174 4.88 -8.65 21.40
CA TYR A 174 3.96 -8.94 20.32
C TYR A 174 3.56 -10.42 20.32
N THR A 175 2.30 -10.68 20.67
CA THR A 175 1.69 -12.02 20.69
C THR A 175 0.66 -12.23 19.59
N GLY A 176 0.54 -11.27 18.65
CA GLY A 176 -0.53 -11.22 17.65
C GLY A 176 -1.69 -10.33 18.10
N GLY A 177 -2.88 -10.57 17.56
CA GLY A 177 -4.11 -9.85 17.94
C GLY A 177 -4.43 -8.60 17.12
N ILE A 178 -3.43 -7.98 16.48
CA ILE A 178 -3.64 -6.90 15.50
C ILE A 178 -3.41 -7.40 14.07
N LYS A 179 -4.40 -7.25 13.20
CA LYS A 179 -4.27 -7.54 11.77
C LYS A 179 -3.81 -6.28 11.04
N VAL A 180 -2.75 -6.39 10.23
CA VAL A 180 -2.24 -5.32 9.37
C VAL A 180 -2.53 -5.68 7.92
N ASP A 181 -3.18 -4.77 7.19
CA ASP A 181 -3.54 -4.90 5.77
C ASP A 181 -3.24 -3.62 4.98
N SER A 182 -3.16 -3.75 3.66
CA SER A 182 -3.11 -2.60 2.75
C SER A 182 -4.46 -1.86 2.73
N LEU A 183 -4.45 -0.57 2.35
CA LEU A 183 -5.69 0.20 2.17
C LEU A 183 -6.64 -0.47 1.17
N LEU A 184 -6.11 -1.03 0.07
CA LEU A 184 -6.93 -1.72 -0.93
C LEU A 184 -7.62 -2.94 -0.33
N THR A 185 -6.87 -3.81 0.37
CA THR A 185 -7.41 -4.98 1.08
C THR A 185 -8.43 -4.57 2.14
N THR A 186 -8.17 -3.46 2.84
CA THR A 186 -9.09 -2.93 3.85
C THR A 186 -10.43 -2.54 3.21
N ILE A 187 -10.40 -1.85 2.07
CA ILE A 187 -11.61 -1.47 1.33
C ILE A 187 -12.32 -2.73 0.82
N THR A 188 -11.61 -3.66 0.18
CA THR A 188 -12.25 -4.87 -0.37
C THR A 188 -12.87 -5.75 0.71
N ASP A 189 -12.18 -5.95 1.84
CA ASP A 189 -12.59 -6.92 2.85
C ASP A 189 -13.60 -6.35 3.85
N ARG A 190 -13.48 -5.06 4.21
CA ARG A 190 -14.37 -4.42 5.19
C ARG A 190 -15.52 -3.66 4.58
N VAL A 191 -15.35 -3.07 3.39
CA VAL A 191 -16.42 -2.33 2.69
C VAL A 191 -17.11 -3.24 1.67
N GLY A 192 -16.35 -4.00 0.91
CA GLY A 192 -16.86 -4.82 -0.19
C GLY A 192 -16.93 -4.05 -1.50
N TYR A 193 -16.91 -4.77 -2.62
CA TYR A 193 -16.89 -4.19 -3.96
C TYR A 193 -18.17 -3.43 -4.28
N GLU A 194 -19.33 -3.94 -3.88
CA GLU A 194 -20.63 -3.36 -4.16
C GLU A 194 -20.77 -1.99 -3.50
N ALA A 195 -20.45 -1.90 -2.21
CA ALA A 195 -20.51 -0.64 -1.46
C ALA A 195 -19.40 0.34 -1.88
N ALA A 196 -18.25 -0.15 -2.35
CA ALA A 196 -17.19 0.71 -2.88
C ALA A 196 -17.58 1.38 -4.22
N VAL A 197 -18.48 0.77 -5.01
CA VAL A 197 -18.95 1.32 -6.28
C VAL A 197 -20.08 2.34 -6.10
N GLU A 198 -20.90 2.20 -5.05
CA GLU A 198 -22.06 3.07 -4.79
C GLU A 198 -21.75 4.59 -4.83
N PRO A 199 -20.66 5.12 -4.22
CA PRO A 199 -20.36 6.55 -4.26
C PRO A 199 -19.75 7.04 -5.59
N VAL A 200 -19.51 6.15 -6.56
CA VAL A 200 -18.86 6.52 -7.83
C VAL A 200 -19.84 7.27 -8.73
N THR A 201 -19.58 8.55 -8.96
CA THR A 201 -20.44 9.41 -9.81
C THR A 201 -20.01 9.43 -11.28
N LYS A 202 -18.74 9.14 -11.57
CA LYS A 202 -18.18 9.12 -12.93
C LYS A 202 -17.26 7.90 -13.12
N PRO A 203 -17.74 6.83 -13.77
CA PRO A 203 -16.91 5.65 -14.03
C PRO A 203 -15.78 5.96 -15.03
N LEU A 204 -14.71 5.16 -14.95
CA LEU A 204 -13.51 5.24 -15.79
C LEU A 204 -13.77 4.85 -17.26
#